data_AF-A0A2G2VQM2-F1
#
_entry.id   AF-A0A2G2VQM2-F1
#
_cell.length_a   1.000
_cell.length_b   1.000
_cell.length_c   1.000
_cell.angle_alpha   90.00
_cell.angle_beta   90.00
_cell.angle_gamma   90.00
#
_symmetry.space_group_name_H-M   'P 1'
#
loop_
_entity.id
_entity.type
_entity.pdbx_description
1 polymer ?
#
loop_
_entity_poly.entity_id
_entity_poly.type
_entity_poly.pdbx_seq_one_letter_code
_entity_poly.pdbx_strand_id
1 'polypeptide(L)'
;MEDLGEAHYLYGSLSILELQNVVDRREAQKAKMRDKNSVEKLSLEWSESDADNSQTERDILDELCPHTDIKELQISGYRGTEFQNSLADHSFLKLLVQLSLSNCFDRFSLQALGQLPSLKFLSIRQMHSITEITGDFYGSPSSKKPFNSLEKLKFAEMPEWKQWHVLGNGEFHALQDLSIKDCPKLLGKLTENLCSLTKLRISRCPELNLETPRE
;
A
#
# COMPACT_ATOMS: atom_id res chain seq x y z
N MET A 1 -9.98 20.00 -10.36
CA MET A 1 -8.86 20.34 -9.46
C MET A 1 -8.91 21.77 -8.92
N GLU A 2 -9.39 22.75 -9.68
CA GLU A 2 -9.49 24.16 -9.24
C GLU A 2 -10.41 24.35 -8.03
N ASP A 3 -11.63 23.80 -8.08
CA ASP A 3 -12.58 23.86 -6.96
C ASP A 3 -11.99 23.24 -5.67
N LEU A 4 -11.24 22.13 -5.80
CA LEU A 4 -10.53 21.50 -4.69
C LEU A 4 -9.43 22.42 -4.13
N GLY A 5 -8.79 23.21 -4.97
CA GLY A 5 -7.81 24.22 -4.59
C GLY A 5 -8.39 25.35 -3.72
N GLU A 6 -9.65 25.72 -3.94
CA GLU A 6 -10.37 26.76 -3.18
C GLU A 6 -10.97 26.24 -1.87
N ALA A 7 -11.10 24.92 -1.73
CA ALA A 7 -11.58 24.27 -0.52
C ALA A 7 -10.50 24.26 0.58
N HIS A 8 -10.39 25.38 1.30
CA HIS A 8 -9.41 25.58 2.38
C HIS A 8 -9.77 24.91 3.72
N TYR A 9 -11.03 24.54 3.92
CA TYR A 9 -11.55 24.01 5.20
C TYR A 9 -11.93 22.53 5.13
N LEU A 10 -11.10 21.72 4.45
CA LEU A 10 -11.30 20.28 4.41
C LEU A 10 -10.71 19.64 5.68
N TYR A 11 -11.56 18.97 6.45
CA TYR A 11 -11.18 18.28 7.68
C TYR A 11 -11.51 16.79 7.61
N GLY A 12 -10.68 15.97 8.25
CA GLY A 12 -10.93 14.54 8.38
C GLY A 12 -10.61 13.79 7.09
N SER A 13 -11.62 13.54 6.24
CA SER A 13 -11.50 12.65 5.08
C SER A 13 -11.71 13.36 3.76
N LEU A 14 -10.80 13.15 2.81
CA LEU A 14 -10.89 13.64 1.45
C LEU A 14 -10.79 12.46 0.48
N SER A 15 -11.73 12.38 -0.45
CA SER A 15 -11.69 11.42 -1.56
C SER A 15 -11.63 12.18 -2.88
N ILE A 16 -10.63 11.87 -3.70
CA ILE A 16 -10.47 12.40 -5.05
C ILE A 16 -10.65 11.24 -6.01
N LEU A 17 -11.72 11.32 -6.79
CA LEU A 17 -12.14 10.30 -7.73
C LEU A 17 -11.79 10.72 -9.15
N GLU A 18 -11.87 9.77 -10.07
CA GLU A 18 -11.71 9.98 -11.50
C GLU A 18 -10.36 10.64 -11.88
N LEU A 19 -9.29 10.29 -11.18
CA LEU A 19 -7.98 10.89 -11.37
C LEU A 19 -7.38 10.63 -12.76
N GLN A 20 -7.92 9.68 -13.53
CA GLN A 20 -7.60 9.50 -14.95
C GLN A 20 -7.96 10.69 -15.82
N ASN A 21 -8.87 11.57 -15.37
CA ASN A 21 -9.28 12.77 -16.10
C ASN A 21 -8.32 13.96 -15.87
N VAL A 22 -7.38 13.85 -14.93
CA VAL A 22 -6.38 14.88 -14.67
C VAL A 22 -5.30 14.78 -15.73
N VAL A 23 -5.13 15.86 -16.50
CA VAL A 23 -4.33 15.86 -17.73
C VAL A 23 -2.83 15.79 -17.43
N ASP A 24 -2.37 16.52 -16.41
CA ASP A 24 -0.96 16.59 -16.07
C ASP A 24 -0.71 17.00 -14.61
N ARG A 25 0.57 16.99 -14.24
CA ARG A 25 1.10 17.47 -12.96
C ARG A 25 0.62 18.88 -12.59
N ARG A 26 0.52 19.80 -13.57
CA ARG A 26 0.14 21.21 -13.30
C ARG A 26 -1.33 21.30 -12.92
N GLU A 27 -2.18 20.48 -13.52
CA GLU A 27 -3.58 20.40 -13.12
C GLU A 27 -3.72 19.83 -11.70
N ALA A 28 -2.98 18.78 -11.36
CA ALA A 28 -2.95 18.23 -10.00
C ALA A 28 -2.49 19.26 -8.96
N GLN A 29 -1.48 20.07 -9.29
CA GLN A 29 -0.99 21.17 -8.41
C GLN A 29 -2.07 22.18 -8.04
N LYS A 30 -3.09 22.39 -8.89
CA LYS A 30 -4.19 23.31 -8.60
C LYS A 30 -5.01 22.86 -7.38
N ALA A 31 -4.99 21.58 -7.03
CA ALA A 31 -5.63 21.06 -5.83
C ALA A 31 -5.00 21.61 -4.55
N LYS A 32 -3.78 22.16 -4.58
CA LYS A 32 -3.08 22.72 -3.41
C LYS A 32 -3.12 21.79 -2.20
N MET A 33 -2.84 20.50 -2.42
CA MET A 33 -2.91 19.46 -1.38
C MET A 33 -1.94 19.72 -0.22
N ARG A 34 -0.81 20.38 -0.51
CA ARG A 34 0.19 20.79 0.48
C ARG A 34 -0.33 21.80 1.51
N ASP A 35 -1.38 22.55 1.18
CA ASP A 35 -1.96 23.56 2.08
C ASP A 35 -3.07 22.97 2.98
N LYS A 36 -3.45 21.69 2.76
CA LYS A 36 -4.58 21.01 3.42
C LYS A 36 -4.14 20.22 4.64
N ASN A 37 -3.62 20.94 5.65
CA ASN A 37 -3.04 20.34 6.85
C ASN A 37 -4.05 19.63 7.76
N SER A 38 -5.36 19.82 7.57
CA SER A 38 -6.41 19.23 8.42
C SER A 38 -7.00 17.92 7.87
N VAL A 39 -6.48 17.42 6.74
CA VAL A 39 -6.89 16.14 6.15
C VAL A 39 -6.05 15.02 6.75
N GLU A 40 -6.70 14.09 7.45
CA GLU A 40 -6.05 12.93 8.06
C GLU A 40 -6.23 11.65 7.22
N LYS A 41 -7.27 11.60 6.39
CA LYS A 41 -7.60 10.46 5.53
C LYS A 41 -7.69 10.91 4.07
N LEU A 42 -6.93 10.27 3.21
CA LEU A 42 -6.92 10.56 1.77
C LEU A 42 -7.23 9.29 0.98
N SER A 43 -8.21 9.38 0.09
CA SER A 43 -8.50 8.35 -0.91
C SER A 43 -8.28 8.91 -2.30
N LEU A 44 -7.48 8.22 -3.11
CA LEU A 44 -7.17 8.56 -4.49
C LEU A 44 -7.62 7.41 -5.39
N GLU A 45 -8.49 7.69 -6.35
CA GLU A 45 -9.09 6.67 -7.20
C GLU A 45 -8.97 7.02 -8.69
N TRP A 46 -8.41 6.09 -9.44
CA TRP A 46 -8.38 6.05 -10.89
C TRP A 46 -9.34 4.98 -11.40
N SER A 47 -10.01 5.26 -12.52
CA SER A 47 -10.80 4.24 -13.22
C SER A 47 -9.91 3.33 -14.06
N GLU A 48 -10.41 2.14 -14.38
CA GLU A 48 -9.79 1.28 -15.37
C GLU A 48 -9.78 1.99 -16.74
N SER A 49 -8.61 2.07 -17.37
CA SER A 49 -8.42 2.68 -18.68
C SER A 49 -7.26 1.97 -19.40
N ASP A 50 -7.41 1.78 -20.71
CA ASP A 50 -6.44 1.07 -21.56
C ASP A 50 -5.23 1.92 -21.98
N ALA A 51 -5.24 3.24 -21.71
CA ALA A 51 -4.17 4.14 -22.14
C ALA A 51 -2.96 4.11 -21.18
N ASP A 52 -1.74 3.89 -21.68
CA ASP A 52 -0.51 3.96 -20.85
C ASP A 52 -0.19 5.41 -20.46
N ASN A 53 -0.69 5.82 -19.28
CA ASN A 53 -0.44 7.12 -18.67
C ASN A 53 0.43 7.00 -17.40
N SER A 54 1.26 5.96 -17.31
CA SER A 54 1.99 5.62 -16.08
C SER A 54 2.89 6.76 -15.55
N GLN A 55 3.55 7.53 -16.41
CA GLN A 55 4.35 8.70 -15.97
C GLN A 55 3.48 9.85 -15.48
N THR A 56 2.39 10.14 -16.19
CA THR A 56 1.50 11.24 -15.82
C THR A 56 0.84 10.96 -14.46
N GLU A 57 0.39 9.73 -14.24
CA GLU A 57 -0.22 9.34 -12.98
C GLU A 57 0.78 9.39 -11.82
N ARG A 58 2.05 8.99 -12.05
CA ARG A 58 3.12 9.21 -11.06
C ARG A 58 3.21 10.67 -10.65
N ASP A 59 3.31 11.56 -11.64
CA ASP A 59 3.47 12.98 -11.38
C ASP A 59 2.23 13.57 -10.66
N ILE A 60 1.03 13.08 -10.98
CA ILE A 60 -0.21 13.45 -10.30
C ILE A 60 -0.19 12.94 -8.85
N LEU A 61 0.17 11.68 -8.62
CA LEU A 61 0.24 11.09 -7.29
C LEU A 61 1.24 11.84 -6.41
N ASP A 62 2.42 12.22 -6.94
CA ASP A 62 3.44 12.99 -6.23
C ASP A 62 2.97 14.41 -5.85
N GLU A 63 2.08 15.02 -6.65
CA GLU A 63 1.49 16.33 -6.32
C GLU A 63 0.31 16.23 -5.36
N LEU A 64 -0.45 15.13 -5.44
CA LEU A 64 -1.63 14.91 -4.61
C LEU A 64 -1.30 14.31 -3.25
N CYS A 65 -0.22 13.53 -3.13
CA CYS A 65 0.29 13.06 -1.85
C CYS A 65 0.84 14.26 -1.08
N PRO A 66 0.14 14.68 -0.01
CA PRO A 66 0.54 15.86 0.70
C PRO A 66 1.72 15.54 1.64
N HIS A 67 2.55 16.56 1.89
CA HIS A 67 3.58 16.53 2.93
C HIS A 67 2.99 16.74 4.35
N THR A 68 1.74 16.34 4.57
CA THR A 68 0.94 16.67 5.77
C THR A 68 0.70 15.46 6.67
N ASP A 69 0.01 15.67 7.79
CA ASP A 69 -0.28 14.69 8.86
C ASP A 69 -1.29 13.59 8.45
N ILE A 70 -1.15 13.01 7.25
CA ILE A 70 -1.98 11.89 6.81
C ILE A 70 -1.73 10.67 7.70
N LYS A 71 -2.82 10.12 8.22
CA LYS A 71 -2.85 8.88 8.98
C LYS A 71 -3.40 7.71 8.17
N GLU A 72 -4.29 7.97 7.21
CA GLU A 72 -4.89 6.92 6.39
C GLU A 72 -4.79 7.27 4.89
N LEU A 73 -4.20 6.38 4.11
CA LEU A 73 -4.05 6.54 2.66
C LEU A 73 -4.68 5.34 1.95
N GLN A 74 -5.57 5.63 1.01
CA GLN A 74 -6.15 4.65 0.10
C GLN A 74 -5.84 5.05 -1.34
N ILE A 75 -5.29 4.12 -2.11
CA ILE A 75 -5.01 4.29 -3.53
C ILE A 75 -5.67 3.13 -4.28
N SER A 76 -6.44 3.45 -5.31
CA SER A 76 -7.14 2.48 -6.13
C SER A 76 -6.96 2.78 -7.62
N GLY A 77 -6.68 1.76 -8.43
CA GLY A 77 -6.61 1.88 -9.91
C GLY A 77 -5.36 2.57 -10.44
N TYR A 78 -4.36 2.84 -9.59
CA TYR A 78 -3.16 3.59 -9.96
C TYR A 78 -2.22 2.77 -10.87
N ARG A 79 -1.82 3.34 -12.00
CA ARG A 79 -1.04 2.68 -13.06
C ARG A 79 0.39 3.16 -13.17
N GLY A 80 0.76 4.18 -12.39
CA GLY A 80 2.15 4.61 -12.28
C GLY A 80 3.04 3.56 -11.61
N THR A 81 4.36 3.78 -11.72
CA THR A 81 5.33 2.98 -10.96
C THR A 81 5.40 3.45 -9.51
N GLU A 82 6.28 2.82 -8.73
CA GLU A 82 6.52 3.04 -7.30
C GLU A 82 6.55 4.51 -6.84
N PHE A 83 6.46 4.69 -5.53
CA PHE A 83 6.58 5.99 -4.85
C PHE A 83 8.04 6.52 -4.85
N GLN A 84 8.68 6.64 -6.02
CA GLN A 84 10.15 6.71 -6.11
C GLN A 84 10.77 8.04 -5.64
N ASN A 85 10.03 9.15 -5.64
CA ASN A 85 10.56 10.44 -5.19
C ASN A 85 10.02 10.88 -3.82
N SER A 86 8.77 10.54 -3.51
CA SER A 86 8.20 10.88 -2.21
C SER A 86 8.78 10.00 -1.09
N LEU A 87 9.05 8.71 -1.32
CA LEU A 87 9.63 7.82 -0.29
C LEU A 87 11.06 8.17 0.11
N ALA A 88 11.87 8.77 -0.75
CA ALA A 88 13.27 9.10 -0.41
C ALA A 88 13.35 10.09 0.77
N ASP A 89 12.33 10.92 0.93
CA ASP A 89 12.14 11.78 2.09
C ASP A 89 11.00 11.20 2.94
N HIS A 90 11.28 10.10 3.67
CA HIS A 90 10.36 9.34 4.54
C HIS A 90 9.47 10.20 5.47
N SER A 91 9.73 11.49 5.57
CA SER A 91 9.06 12.51 6.37
C SER A 91 7.53 12.53 6.25
N PHE A 92 6.95 12.40 5.06
CA PHE A 92 5.49 12.51 4.89
C PHE A 92 4.71 11.26 5.32
N LEU A 93 5.32 10.06 5.30
CA LEU A 93 4.65 8.81 5.71
C LEU A 93 4.98 8.39 7.14
N LYS A 94 5.72 9.23 7.91
CA LYS A 94 6.05 8.94 9.32
C LYS A 94 4.80 8.75 10.17
N LEU A 95 3.71 9.44 9.84
CA LEU A 95 2.45 9.40 10.57
C LEU A 95 1.43 8.45 9.96
N LEU A 96 1.75 7.79 8.85
CA LEU A 96 0.81 6.89 8.19
C LEU A 96 0.57 5.65 9.05
N VAL A 97 -0.68 5.50 9.50
CA VAL A 97 -1.16 4.39 10.33
C VAL A 97 -1.81 3.30 9.47
N GLN A 98 -2.49 3.69 8.39
CA GLN A 98 -3.21 2.79 7.51
C GLN A 98 -2.88 3.05 6.03
N LEU A 99 -2.53 1.99 5.32
CA LEU A 99 -2.33 1.99 3.87
C LEU A 99 -3.22 0.93 3.22
N SER A 100 -4.02 1.34 2.24
CA SER A 100 -4.79 0.44 1.39
C SER A 100 -4.42 0.66 -0.08
N LEU A 101 -3.91 -0.37 -0.73
CA LEU A 101 -3.63 -0.41 -2.16
C LEU A 101 -4.60 -1.39 -2.82
N SER A 102 -5.27 -0.98 -3.90
CA SER A 102 -6.20 -1.82 -4.65
C SER A 102 -6.02 -1.63 -6.14
N ASN A 103 -6.00 -2.72 -6.91
CA ASN A 103 -6.01 -2.67 -8.38
C ASN A 103 -4.92 -1.74 -8.96
N CYS A 104 -3.72 -1.74 -8.37
CA CYS A 104 -2.59 -1.01 -8.94
C CYS A 104 -1.90 -1.87 -10.01
N PHE A 105 -1.48 -1.24 -11.10
CA PHE A 105 -1.04 -1.92 -12.32
C PHE A 105 0.33 -2.61 -12.19
N ASP A 106 0.68 -3.43 -13.19
CA ASP A 106 1.78 -4.40 -13.19
C ASP A 106 3.17 -3.90 -12.80
N ARG A 107 3.41 -2.60 -12.97
CA ARG A 107 4.70 -1.97 -12.69
C ARG A 107 4.76 -1.34 -11.30
N PHE A 108 3.70 -1.48 -10.51
CA PHE A 108 3.66 -1.00 -9.14
C PHE A 108 4.51 -1.89 -8.24
N SER A 109 5.62 -1.34 -7.77
CA SER A 109 6.47 -2.03 -6.79
C SER A 109 5.98 -1.72 -5.38
N LEU A 110 5.75 -2.75 -4.56
CA LEU A 110 5.42 -2.61 -3.12
C LEU A 110 6.66 -2.28 -2.26
N GLN A 111 7.65 -1.61 -2.84
CA GLN A 111 8.95 -1.41 -2.22
C GLN A 111 8.89 -0.57 -0.93
N ALA A 112 9.71 -0.97 0.04
CA ALA A 112 9.98 -0.28 1.29
C ALA A 112 8.77 0.07 2.18
N LEU A 113 7.63 -0.59 1.99
CA LEU A 113 6.48 -0.42 2.89
C LEU A 113 6.81 -0.85 4.32
N GLY A 114 7.76 -1.77 4.50
CA GLY A 114 8.28 -2.18 5.80
C GLY A 114 9.05 -1.12 6.57
N GLN A 115 9.42 0.00 5.93
CA GLN A 115 10.11 1.12 6.58
C GLN A 115 9.18 2.13 7.22
N LEU A 116 7.86 1.98 7.05
CA LEU A 116 6.88 2.89 7.59
C LEU A 116 6.74 2.71 9.11
N PRO A 117 7.20 3.67 9.93
CA PRO A 117 7.43 3.45 11.36
C PRO A 117 6.14 3.35 12.18
N SER A 118 5.06 3.99 11.71
CA SER A 118 3.77 4.06 12.41
C SER A 118 2.69 3.20 11.76
N LEU A 119 3.04 2.45 10.70
CA LEU A 119 2.05 1.68 9.93
C LEU A 119 1.54 0.50 10.76
N LYS A 120 0.25 0.53 11.09
CA LYS A 120 -0.45 -0.52 11.84
C LYS A 120 -1.30 -1.41 10.96
N PHE A 121 -1.85 -0.86 9.87
CA PHE A 121 -2.79 -1.56 9.01
C PHE A 121 -2.34 -1.46 7.55
N LEU A 122 -2.06 -2.62 6.94
CA LEU A 122 -1.72 -2.70 5.54
C LEU A 122 -2.72 -3.64 4.83
N SER A 123 -3.36 -3.12 3.79
CA SER A 123 -4.24 -3.88 2.92
C SER A 123 -3.77 -3.77 1.48
N ILE A 124 -3.49 -4.90 0.86
CA ILE A 124 -3.09 -5.01 -0.55
C ILE A 124 -4.10 -5.90 -1.24
N ARG A 125 -4.79 -5.36 -2.24
CA ARG A 125 -5.92 -6.03 -2.89
C ARG A 125 -5.84 -5.93 -4.40
N GLN A 126 -6.38 -6.92 -5.11
CA GLN A 126 -6.56 -6.85 -6.57
C GLN A 126 -5.26 -6.55 -7.33
N MET A 127 -4.11 -6.97 -6.80
CA MET A 127 -2.81 -6.76 -7.44
C MET A 127 -2.58 -7.92 -8.42
N HIS A 128 -3.10 -7.80 -9.63
CA HIS A 128 -3.21 -8.90 -10.58
C HIS A 128 -1.88 -9.43 -11.11
N SER A 129 -0.81 -8.64 -11.00
CA SER A 129 0.46 -8.87 -11.69
C SER A 129 1.62 -9.09 -10.72
N ILE A 130 1.38 -8.94 -9.42
CA ILE A 130 2.35 -9.32 -8.40
C ILE A 130 2.42 -10.84 -8.35
N THR A 131 3.56 -11.38 -8.77
CA THR A 131 3.84 -12.82 -8.70
C THR A 131 4.55 -13.21 -7.41
N GLU A 132 5.37 -12.32 -6.85
CA GLU A 132 6.20 -12.62 -5.68
C GLU A 132 6.30 -11.39 -4.77
N ILE A 133 6.33 -11.61 -3.46
CA ILE A 133 6.65 -10.59 -2.46
C ILE A 133 8.04 -10.90 -1.93
N THR A 134 9.02 -10.08 -2.30
CA THR A 134 10.45 -10.29 -2.03
C THR A 134 10.97 -9.32 -0.95
N GLY A 135 12.28 -9.34 -0.69
CA GLY A 135 12.96 -8.48 0.29
C GLY A 135 12.67 -6.98 0.12
N ASP A 136 12.44 -6.56 -1.12
CA ASP A 136 12.07 -5.21 -1.51
C ASP A 136 10.87 -4.65 -0.74
N PHE A 137 9.89 -5.51 -0.42
CA PHE A 137 8.70 -5.15 0.35
C PHE A 137 9.04 -4.61 1.75
N TYR A 138 10.12 -5.12 2.33
CA TYR A 138 10.55 -4.82 3.68
C TYR A 138 11.46 -3.59 3.73
N GLY A 139 12.07 -3.20 2.60
CA GLY A 139 13.00 -2.07 2.48
C GLY A 139 14.46 -2.50 2.51
N SER A 140 15.36 -1.58 2.89
CA SER A 140 16.81 -1.83 2.84
C SER A 140 17.22 -3.02 3.74
N PRO A 141 18.15 -3.89 3.30
CA PRO A 141 18.69 -5.01 4.10
C PRO A 141 19.32 -4.58 5.44
N SER A 142 19.74 -3.32 5.55
CA SER A 142 20.30 -2.74 6.78
C SER A 142 19.25 -2.36 7.85
N SER A 143 17.96 -2.42 7.48
CA SER A 143 16.88 -1.94 8.34
C SER A 143 16.59 -2.92 9.46
N LYS A 144 16.78 -2.47 10.70
CA LYS A 144 16.47 -3.28 11.87
C LYS A 144 14.95 -3.30 12.07
N LYS A 145 14.33 -4.48 11.95
CA LYS A 145 12.91 -4.76 12.24
C LYS A 145 11.93 -4.05 11.30
N PRO A 146 11.82 -4.46 10.03
CA PRO A 146 10.79 -3.94 9.14
C PRO A 146 9.38 -4.30 9.65
N PHE A 147 8.40 -3.45 9.39
CA PHE A 147 7.03 -3.60 9.90
C PHE A 147 6.95 -3.75 11.43
N ASN A 148 7.71 -2.94 12.17
CA ASN A 148 7.78 -2.98 13.63
C ASN A 148 6.43 -2.72 14.33
N SER A 149 5.58 -1.88 13.74
CA SER A 149 4.29 -1.44 14.29
C SER A 149 3.10 -2.12 13.63
N LEU A 150 3.31 -2.99 12.64
CA LEU A 150 2.22 -3.55 11.84
C LEU A 150 1.41 -4.55 12.66
N GLU A 151 0.14 -4.23 12.89
CA GLU A 151 -0.79 -5.03 13.69
C GLU A 151 -1.71 -5.89 12.81
N LYS A 152 -2.09 -5.42 11.63
CA LYS A 152 -2.91 -6.19 10.68
C LYS A 152 -2.38 -6.10 9.25
N LEU A 153 -2.30 -7.25 8.61
CA LEU A 153 -1.89 -7.41 7.23
C LEU A 153 -2.97 -8.17 6.46
N LYS A 154 -3.42 -7.59 5.34
CA LYS A 154 -4.42 -8.20 4.48
C LYS A 154 -3.93 -8.25 3.04
N PHE A 155 -3.95 -9.45 2.49
CA PHE A 155 -3.85 -9.71 1.06
C PHE A 155 -5.20 -10.25 0.56
N ALA A 156 -5.73 -9.68 -0.52
CA ALA A 156 -6.91 -10.27 -1.15
C ALA A 156 -6.91 -10.16 -2.68
N GLU A 157 -7.51 -11.14 -3.36
CA GLU A 157 -7.76 -11.09 -4.81
C GLU A 157 -6.46 -10.90 -5.61
N MET A 158 -5.41 -11.65 -5.27
CA MET A 158 -4.11 -11.61 -5.96
C MET A 158 -3.91 -12.92 -6.75
N PRO A 159 -4.46 -13.02 -7.97
CA PRO A 159 -4.55 -14.29 -8.70
C PRO A 159 -3.20 -14.86 -9.16
N GLU A 160 -2.23 -14.00 -9.45
CA GLU A 160 -0.91 -14.41 -9.95
C GLU A 160 0.14 -14.56 -8.84
N TRP A 161 -0.21 -14.23 -7.60
CA TRP A 161 0.74 -14.28 -6.48
C TRP A 161 1.07 -15.72 -6.12
N LYS A 162 2.35 -16.08 -6.26
CA LYS A 162 2.90 -17.43 -6.08
C LYS A 162 3.74 -17.59 -4.83
N GLN A 163 4.57 -16.61 -4.49
CA GLN A 163 5.53 -16.76 -3.39
C GLN A 163 5.56 -15.55 -2.46
N TRP A 164 5.67 -15.84 -1.16
CA TRP A 164 5.90 -14.83 -0.14
C TRP A 164 7.21 -15.14 0.58
N HIS A 165 8.24 -14.33 0.32
CA HIS A 165 9.53 -14.45 0.99
C HIS A 165 9.50 -13.68 2.30
N VAL A 166 9.33 -14.42 3.40
CA VAL A 166 9.49 -13.91 4.77
C VAL A 166 10.96 -14.09 5.16
N LEU A 167 11.64 -13.00 5.53
CA LEU A 167 13.08 -12.94 5.75
C LEU A 167 13.54 -13.62 7.05
N GLY A 168 12.66 -13.75 8.04
CA GLY A 168 12.95 -14.29 9.37
C GLY A 168 13.84 -13.40 10.24
N ASN A 169 13.95 -12.11 9.92
CA ASN A 169 14.89 -11.15 10.54
C ASN A 169 14.23 -10.27 11.62
N GLY A 170 13.10 -10.72 12.18
CA GLY A 170 12.34 -9.98 13.20
C GLY A 170 11.31 -9.00 12.63
N GLU A 171 10.90 -9.19 11.37
CA GLU A 171 9.71 -8.55 10.81
C GLU A 171 8.42 -8.96 11.54
N PHE A 172 7.37 -8.14 11.40
CA PHE A 172 6.02 -8.47 11.87
C PHE A 172 5.90 -8.77 13.37
N HIS A 173 6.77 -8.18 14.20
CA HIS A 173 6.78 -8.42 15.66
C HIS A 173 5.43 -8.09 16.33
N ALA A 174 4.72 -7.08 15.83
CA ALA A 174 3.42 -6.67 16.36
C ALA A 174 2.22 -7.28 15.61
N LEU A 175 2.43 -8.15 14.61
CA LEU A 175 1.38 -8.60 13.72
C LEU A 175 0.43 -9.57 14.43
N GLN A 176 -0.81 -9.14 14.62
CA GLN A 176 -1.84 -9.89 15.35
C GLN A 176 -2.89 -10.50 14.41
N ASP A 177 -3.18 -9.87 13.28
CA ASP A 177 -4.21 -10.30 12.32
C ASP A 177 -3.62 -10.41 10.90
N LEU A 178 -3.59 -11.63 10.37
CA LEU A 178 -3.20 -11.91 9.00
C LEU A 178 -4.40 -12.48 8.26
N SER A 179 -4.79 -11.83 7.17
CA SER A 179 -5.87 -12.27 6.29
C SER A 179 -5.34 -12.44 4.87
N ILE A 180 -5.48 -13.65 4.31
CA ILE A 180 -5.17 -13.95 2.92
C ILE A 180 -6.42 -14.56 2.28
N LYS A 181 -6.92 -13.92 1.22
CA LYS A 181 -8.20 -14.31 0.63
C LYS A 181 -8.13 -14.27 -0.89
N ASP A 182 -8.68 -15.25 -1.59
CA ASP A 182 -8.68 -15.25 -3.07
C ASP A 182 -7.29 -15.15 -3.69
N CYS A 183 -6.31 -15.89 -3.14
CA CYS A 183 -4.94 -15.97 -3.67
C CYS A 183 -4.66 -17.42 -4.12
N PRO A 184 -5.17 -17.84 -5.30
CA PRO A 184 -5.22 -19.24 -5.68
C PRO A 184 -3.87 -19.88 -5.97
N LYS A 185 -2.88 -19.11 -6.46
CA LYS A 185 -1.56 -19.61 -6.84
C LYS A 185 -0.53 -19.52 -5.71
N LEU A 186 -0.91 -19.02 -4.54
CA LEU A 186 0.03 -18.77 -3.45
C LEU A 186 0.52 -20.10 -2.87
N LEU A 187 1.79 -20.39 -3.10
CA LEU A 187 2.48 -21.58 -2.65
C LEU A 187 3.18 -21.33 -1.32
N GLY A 188 3.35 -22.42 -0.57
CA GLY A 188 4.29 -22.50 0.54
C GLY A 188 3.63 -22.67 1.90
N LYS A 189 4.47 -22.55 2.93
CA LYS A 189 4.07 -22.53 4.34
C LYS A 189 4.17 -21.09 4.82
N LEU A 190 3.14 -20.62 5.53
CA LEU A 190 3.31 -19.41 6.35
C LEU A 190 4.41 -19.73 7.37
N THR A 191 5.48 -18.93 7.37
CA THR A 191 6.64 -19.22 8.21
C THR A 191 6.26 -19.19 9.68
N GLU A 192 6.95 -20.00 10.48
CA GLU A 192 6.75 -20.10 11.94
C GLU A 192 7.14 -18.82 12.70
N ASN A 193 7.65 -17.81 11.99
CA ASN A 193 8.22 -16.59 12.58
C ASN A 193 7.19 -15.49 12.87
N LEU A 194 5.89 -15.75 12.72
CA LEU A 194 4.82 -14.81 13.07
C LEU A 194 4.42 -14.96 14.56
N CYS A 195 5.38 -14.74 15.47
CA CYS A 195 5.18 -14.97 16.91
C CYS A 195 4.03 -14.15 17.53
N SER A 196 3.73 -12.99 16.92
CA SER A 196 2.63 -12.05 17.22
C SER A 196 1.21 -12.60 17.02
N LEU A 197 1.07 -13.60 16.16
CA LEU A 197 -0.17 -13.80 15.40
C LEU A 197 -1.25 -14.46 16.26
N THR A 198 -2.40 -13.80 16.37
CA THR A 198 -3.56 -14.29 17.14
C THR A 198 -4.73 -14.68 16.24
N LYS A 199 -4.80 -14.10 15.04
CA LYS A 199 -5.88 -14.31 14.08
C LYS A 199 -5.28 -14.58 12.72
N LEU A 200 -5.52 -15.77 12.20
CA LEU A 200 -5.19 -16.15 10.84
C LEU A 200 -6.47 -16.48 10.09
N ARG A 201 -6.72 -15.77 8.97
CA ARG A 201 -7.87 -16.02 8.09
C ARG A 201 -7.37 -16.32 6.69
N ILE A 202 -7.55 -17.57 6.26
CA ILE A 202 -7.23 -18.00 4.90
C ILE A 202 -8.50 -18.51 4.25
N SER A 203 -8.81 -18.01 3.06
CA SER A 203 -9.99 -18.46 2.32
C SER A 203 -9.73 -18.42 0.83
N ARG A 204 -10.09 -19.49 0.13
CA ARG A 204 -9.92 -19.62 -1.33
C ARG A 204 -8.46 -19.46 -1.79
N CYS A 205 -7.56 -20.11 -1.06
CA CYS A 205 -6.14 -20.25 -1.37
C CYS A 205 -5.76 -21.76 -1.35
N PRO A 206 -6.17 -22.55 -2.37
CA PRO A 206 -6.00 -24.00 -2.39
C PRO A 206 -4.54 -24.48 -2.31
N GLU A 207 -3.59 -23.70 -2.84
CA GLU A 207 -2.16 -24.07 -2.90
C GLU A 207 -1.38 -23.71 -1.61
N LEU A 208 -2.00 -22.97 -0.68
CA LEU A 208 -1.36 -22.54 0.56
C LEU A 208 -1.51 -23.65 1.61
N ASN A 209 -0.41 -24.37 1.87
CA ASN A 209 -0.43 -25.50 2.81
C ASN A 209 -0.13 -25.02 4.23
N LEU A 210 -1.14 -25.04 5.10
CA LEU A 210 -1.03 -24.76 6.53
C LEU A 210 -0.74 -26.06 7.28
N GLU A 211 0.40 -26.69 7.04
CA GLU A 211 0.83 -27.75 7.94
C GLU A 211 1.20 -27.10 9.28
N THR A 212 0.29 -27.21 10.25
CA THR A 212 0.54 -26.95 11.66
C THR A 212 1.77 -27.74 12.11
N PRO A 213 2.65 -27.18 12.98
CA PRO A 213 3.73 -27.97 13.57
C PRO A 213 3.12 -29.21 14.21
N ARG A 214 3.53 -30.40 13.75
CA ARG A 214 3.18 -31.64 14.42
C ARG A 214 3.83 -31.59 15.80
N GLU A 215 2.99 -31.67 16.84
CA GLU A 215 3.41 -31.92 18.24
C GLU A 215 4.30 -33.16 18.36
#